data_AF-X1QR33-F1
#
_entry.id   AF-X1QR33-F1
#
_cell.length_a   1.000
_cell.length_b   1.000
_cell.length_c   1.000
_cell.angle_alpha   90.00
_cell.angle_beta   90.00
_cell.angle_gamma   90.00
#
_symmetry.space_group_name_H-M   'P 1'
#
loop_
_entity.id
_entity.type
_entity.pdbx_description
1 polymer ?
#
loop_
_entity_poly.entity_id
_entity_poly.type
_entity_poly.pdbx_seq_one_letter_code
_entity_poly.pdbx_strand_id
1 'polypeptide(L)'
;MKLIISEKEIAARRIAHILAGNGVDQEKVYGVPVHHFKIDGEDYRVIGLKGHILKVDYPKEYANWFKVDPVELIDAKIEKIPTERNLSLI
;
A
#
# COMPACT_ATOMS: atom_id res chain seq x y z
N MET A 1 8.81 -17.53 -6.42
CA MET A 1 7.71 -16.80 -5.74
C MET A 1 7.65 -15.40 -6.31
N LYS A 2 6.52 -15.01 -6.89
CA LYS A 2 6.27 -13.69 -7.48
C LYS A 2 5.21 -12.94 -6.70
N LEU A 3 5.47 -11.66 -6.42
CA LEU A 3 4.53 -10.76 -5.75
C LEU A 3 3.99 -9.74 -6.75
N ILE A 4 2.67 -9.67 -6.86
CA ILE A 4 1.95 -8.70 -7.69
C ILE A 4 1.20 -7.75 -6.76
N ILE A 5 1.43 -6.45 -6.95
CA ILE A 5 0.81 -5.40 -6.15
C ILE A 5 -0.07 -4.56 -7.08
N SER A 6 -1.32 -4.34 -6.68
CA SER A 6 -2.25 -3.47 -7.39
C SER A 6 -2.72 -2.33 -6.50
N GLU A 7 -3.21 -1.24 -7.07
CA GLU A 7 -3.66 -0.06 -6.32
C GLU A 7 -4.89 -0.35 -5.43
N LYS A 8 -5.71 -1.34 -5.79
CA LYS A 8 -6.99 -1.64 -5.13
C LYS A 8 -7.25 -3.14 -5.07
N GLU A 9 -7.88 -3.58 -3.99
CA GLU A 9 -8.25 -4.99 -3.78
C GLU A 9 -9.08 -5.60 -4.92
N ILE A 10 -10.01 -4.85 -5.51
CA ILE A 10 -10.81 -5.35 -6.63
C ILE A 10 -9.96 -5.65 -7.88
N ALA A 11 -8.86 -4.93 -8.09
CA ALA A 11 -7.92 -5.18 -9.18
C ALA A 11 -7.06 -6.40 -8.87
N ALA A 12 -6.52 -6.52 -7.65
CA ALA A 12 -5.77 -7.69 -7.19
C ALA A 12 -6.54 -8.99 -7.43
N ARG A 13 -7.79 -9.04 -6.95
CA ARG A 13 -8.66 -10.19 -7.12
C ARG A 13 -8.88 -10.55 -8.59
N ARG A 14 -9.16 -9.56 -9.45
CA ARG A 14 -9.35 -9.79 -10.90
C ARG A 14 -8.08 -10.34 -11.55
N ILE A 15 -6.92 -9.76 -11.24
CA ILE A 15 -5.63 -10.24 -11.76
C ILE A 15 -5.39 -11.69 -11.33
N ALA A 16 -5.62 -12.01 -10.06
CA ALA A 16 -5.45 -13.38 -9.55
C ALA A 16 -6.35 -14.37 -10.28
N HIS A 17 -7.64 -14.07 -10.45
CA HIS A 17 -8.57 -14.94 -11.17
C HIS A 17 -8.22 -15.10 -12.66
N ILE A 18 -7.75 -14.03 -13.32
CA ILE A 18 -7.36 -14.12 -14.74
C ILE A 18 -6.13 -15.02 -14.89
N LEU A 19 -5.15 -14.90 -13.99
CA LEU A 19 -3.90 -15.66 -14.06
C LEU A 19 -4.05 -17.12 -13.61
N ALA A 20 -4.82 -17.37 -12.55
CA ALA A 20 -4.98 -18.71 -11.98
C ALA A 20 -6.20 -19.48 -12.50
N GLY A 21 -7.09 -18.82 -13.26
CA GLY A 21 -8.39 -19.36 -13.64
C GLY A 21 -9.27 -19.63 -12.41
N ASN A 22 -9.55 -20.91 -12.15
CA ASN A 22 -10.42 -21.35 -11.05
C ASN A 22 -9.66 -21.72 -9.75
N GLY A 23 -8.32 -21.68 -9.75
CA GLY A 23 -7.48 -22.14 -8.65
C GLY A 23 -6.86 -21.02 -7.81
N VAL A 24 -7.66 -20.02 -7.41
CA VAL A 24 -7.20 -18.96 -6.49
C VAL A 24 -7.62 -19.30 -5.08
N ASP A 25 -6.64 -19.42 -4.19
CA ASP A 25 -6.88 -19.44 -2.74
C ASP A 25 -6.71 -18.02 -2.18
N GLN A 26 -7.46 -17.72 -1.11
CA GLN A 26 -7.43 -16.41 -0.47
C GLN A 26 -7.15 -16.55 1.03
N GLU A 27 -6.13 -15.84 1.51
CA GLU A 27 -5.85 -15.65 2.93
C GLU A 27 -6.00 -14.17 3.32
N LYS A 28 -6.03 -13.87 4.61
CA LYS A 28 -5.97 -12.50 5.13
C LYS A 28 -4.74 -12.37 6.02
N VAL A 29 -3.84 -11.48 5.64
CA VAL A 29 -2.61 -11.18 6.37
C VAL A 29 -2.70 -9.74 6.87
N TYR A 30 -2.65 -9.53 8.19
CA TYR A 30 -2.88 -8.22 8.82
C TYR A 30 -4.17 -7.50 8.35
N GLY A 31 -5.22 -8.27 8.04
CA GLY A 31 -6.49 -7.73 7.54
C GLY A 31 -6.48 -7.34 6.05
N VAL A 32 -5.37 -7.52 5.35
CA VAL A 32 -5.25 -7.36 3.89
C VAL A 32 -5.50 -8.71 3.21
N PRO A 33 -6.42 -8.80 2.24
CA PRO A 33 -6.58 -10.02 1.44
C PRO A 33 -5.34 -10.29 0.60
N VAL A 34 -4.89 -11.55 0.60
CA VAL A 34 -3.79 -12.04 -0.22
C VAL A 34 -4.33 -13.21 -1.05
N HIS A 35 -4.24 -13.08 -2.36
CA HIS A 35 -4.63 -14.13 -3.30
C HIS A 35 -3.39 -14.93 -3.68
N HIS A 36 -3.38 -16.23 -3.44
CA HIS A 36 -2.25 -17.09 -3.79
C HIS A 36 -2.66 -18.21 -4.75
N PHE A 37 -1.76 -18.53 -5.67
CA PHE A 37 -1.94 -19.59 -6.66
C PHE A 37 -0.59 -20.04 -7.20
N LYS A 38 -0.58 -21.15 -7.96
CA LYS A 38 0.60 -21.66 -8.64
C LYS A 38 0.37 -21.76 -10.15
N ILE A 39 1.35 -21.35 -10.93
CA ILE A 39 1.41 -21.56 -12.38
C ILE A 39 2.73 -22.27 -12.68
N ASP A 40 2.67 -23.42 -13.35
CA ASP A 40 3.85 -24.22 -13.75
C ASP A 40 4.85 -24.50 -12.60
N GLY A 41 4.32 -24.70 -11.38
CA GLY A 41 5.11 -24.93 -10.17
C GLY A 41 5.66 -23.68 -9.49
N GLU A 42 5.43 -22.48 -10.05
CA GLU A 42 5.85 -21.21 -9.45
C GLU A 42 4.72 -20.57 -8.62
N ASP A 43 5.03 -20.20 -7.37
CA ASP A 43 4.11 -19.51 -6.46
C ASP A 43 3.91 -18.04 -6.83
N TYR A 44 2.65 -17.61 -6.85
CA TYR A 44 2.24 -16.21 -7.01
C TYR A 44 1.44 -15.74 -5.80
N ARG A 45 1.65 -14.49 -5.41
CA ARG A 45 0.84 -13.77 -4.42
C ARG A 45 0.40 -12.45 -5.01
N VAL A 46 -0.88 -12.13 -4.92
CA VAL A 46 -1.46 -10.88 -5.42
C VAL A 46 -2.13 -10.15 -4.28
N ILE A 47 -1.76 -8.88 -4.10
CA ILE A 47 -2.30 -8.02 -3.04
C ILE A 47 -2.83 -6.70 -3.60
N GLY A 48 -3.90 -6.20 -2.99
CA GLY A 48 -4.43 -4.87 -3.24
C GLY A 48 -3.98 -3.87 -2.18
N LEU A 49 -3.48 -2.73 -2.61
CA LEU A 49 -3.28 -1.58 -1.73
C LEU A 49 -4.62 -0.88 -1.44
N LYS A 50 -4.60 0.03 -0.46
CA LYS A 50 -5.73 0.90 -0.13
C LYS A 50 -5.35 2.35 -0.42
N GLY A 51 -5.27 2.70 -1.71
CA GLY A 51 -4.96 4.06 -2.13
C GLY A 51 -3.53 4.49 -1.80
N HIS A 52 -3.33 5.77 -1.48
CA HIS A 52 -2.00 6.35 -1.25
C HIS A 52 -1.38 5.83 0.06
N ILE A 53 -0.42 4.93 -0.08
CA ILE A 53 0.35 4.37 1.05
C ILE A 53 1.35 5.36 1.65
N LEU A 54 1.75 6.38 0.90
CA LEU A 54 2.60 7.47 1.35
C LEU A 54 1.83 8.78 1.23
N LYS A 55 1.87 9.56 2.29
CA LYS A 55 1.51 10.98 2.29
C LYS A 55 2.76 11.83 2.39
N VAL A 56 2.61 13.05 1.92
CA VAL A 56 3.64 14.07 1.93
C VAL A 56 3.19 15.11 2.94
N ASP A 57 4.02 15.41 3.92
CA ASP A 57 3.66 16.29 5.04
C ASP A 57 4.85 17.16 5.44
N TYR A 58 4.59 18.27 6.14
CA TYR A 58 5.66 19.06 6.72
C TYR A 58 6.16 18.43 8.03
N PRO A 59 7.41 18.71 8.45
CA PRO A 59 7.93 18.33 9.75
C PRO A 59 6.98 18.78 10.87
N LYS A 60 6.96 18.02 11.98
CA LYS A 60 6.01 18.25 13.07
C LYS A 60 6.08 19.66 13.68
N GLU A 61 7.22 20.34 13.58
CA GLU A 61 7.38 21.74 14.00
C GLU A 61 6.43 22.69 13.25
N TYR A 62 6.08 22.37 12.00
CA TYR A 62 5.17 23.15 11.17
C TYR A 62 3.68 22.77 11.34
N ALA A 63 3.34 21.84 12.24
CA ALA A 63 1.97 21.36 12.40
C ALA A 63 1.01 22.41 13.01
N ASN A 64 1.54 23.43 13.69
CA ASN A 64 0.75 24.46 14.35
C ASN A 64 0.74 25.77 13.54
N TRP A 65 -0.36 26.01 12.83
CA TRP A 65 -0.58 27.19 11.99
C TRP A 65 -0.46 28.54 12.73
N PHE A 66 -0.69 28.58 14.04
CA PHE A 66 -0.56 29.82 14.82
C PHE A 66 0.88 30.13 15.24
N LYS A 67 1.80 29.18 15.07
CA LYS A 67 3.20 29.29 15.50
C LYS A 67 4.18 29.29 14.33
N VAL A 68 3.67 29.32 13.10
CA VAL A 68 4.44 29.18 11.86
C VAL A 68 4.12 30.36 10.97
N ASP A 69 5.14 31.03 10.47
CA ASP A 69 4.98 32.00 9.38
C ASP A 69 4.79 31.22 8.06
N PRO A 70 3.70 31.45 7.31
CA PRO A 70 3.46 30.78 6.04
C PRO A 70 4.61 30.89 5.03
N VAL A 71 5.45 31.94 5.10
CA VAL A 71 6.61 32.10 4.21
C VAL A 71 7.63 30.99 4.43
N GLU A 72 7.80 30.51 5.66
CA GLU A 72 8.74 29.43 5.99
C GLU A 72 8.35 28.10 5.34
N LEU A 73 7.07 27.90 5.00
CA LEU A 73 6.59 26.68 4.34
C LEU A 73 7.09 26.55 2.90
N ILE A 74 7.51 27.65 2.25
CA ILE A 74 8.04 27.62 0.88
C ILE A 74 9.35 26.83 0.82
N ASP A 75 10.21 27.02 1.82
CA ASP A 75 11.53 26.39 1.93
C ASP A 75 11.55 25.18 2.87
N ALA A 76 10.45 24.92 3.57
CA ALA A 76 10.34 23.82 4.51
C ALA A 76 10.58 22.48 3.82
N LYS A 77 11.42 21.65 4.46
CA LYS A 77 11.68 20.29 3.99
C LYS A 77 10.38 19.50 4.01
N ILE A 78 10.19 18.67 3.00
CA ILE A 78 9.03 17.79 2.89
C ILE A 78 9.37 16.39 3.43
N GLU A 79 8.52 15.83 4.28
CA GLU A 79 8.64 14.47 4.80
C GLU A 79 7.65 13.51 4.13
N LYS A 80 8.12 12.31 3.80
CA LYS A 80 7.29 11.21 3.28
C LYS A 80 6.88 10.32 4.43
N ILE A 81 5.61 10.33 4.78
CA ILE A 81 5.06 9.61 5.93
C ILE A 81 4.12 8.51 5.42
N PRO A 82 4.24 7.25 5.87
CA PRO A 82 3.26 6.22 5.55
C PRO A 82 1.86 6.58 6.07
N THR A 83 0.83 6.48 5.24
CA THR A 83 -0.55 6.89 5.57
C THR A 83 -1.23 5.91 6.54
N GLU A 84 -0.96 4.61 6.41
CA GLU A 84 -1.48 3.57 7.32
C GLU A 84 -0.37 2.89 8.12
N ARG A 85 -0.40 3.04 9.46
CA ARG A 85 0.47 2.31 10.39
C ARG A 85 0.17 0.81 10.49
N ASN A 86 -0.90 0.32 9.86
CA ASN A 86 -1.22 -1.11 9.84
C ASN A 86 -0.50 -1.90 8.73
N LEU A 87 0.26 -1.22 7.85
CA LEU A 87 1.19 -1.86 6.92
C LEU A 87 2.61 -1.98 7.49
N SER A 88 2.87 -1.45 8.68
CA SER A 88 4.17 -1.50 9.33
C SER A 88 4.22 -2.59 10.40
N LEU A 89 4.53 -3.81 9.97
CA LEU A 89 5.29 -4.80 10.74
C LEU A 89 5.99 -5.73 9.72
N ILE A 90 7.05 -5.17 9.12
CA ILE A 90 8.22 -5.91 8.65
C ILE A 90 9.41 -5.27 9.35
#